data_AF-A0A850QUF1-F1
#
_entry.id   AF-A0A850QUF1-F1
#
_cell.length_a   1.000
_cell.length_b   1.000
_cell.length_c   1.000
_cell.angle_alpha   90.00
_cell.angle_beta   90.00
_cell.angle_gamma   90.00
#
_symmetry.space_group_name_H-M   'P 1'
#
loop_
_entity.id
_entity.type
_entity.pdbx_description
1 polymer ?
#
loop_
_entity_poly.entity_id
_entity_poly.type
_entity_poly.pdbx_seq_one_letter_code
_entity_poly.pdbx_strand_id
1 'polypeptide(L)'
;MKRGTLYVLRAVGYENDIIKIGISNDHKRRIRTLRKNPPFDFDCVESFEFDDGNIPFVMKSDAHRYAKENQLEVEFPEIFDGYSEWFRFSSDLLDLIRNSARVAELTA
;
A
#
# COMPACT_ATOMS: atom_id res chain seq x y z
N MET A 1 4.71 -15.89 -15.79
CA MET A 1 4.17 -15.15 -14.62
C MET A 1 3.97 -13.70 -15.01
N LYS A 2 3.03 -12.97 -14.39
CA LYS A 2 2.85 -11.53 -14.66
C LYS A 2 3.61 -10.76 -13.59
N ARG A 3 4.40 -9.77 -14.00
CA ARG A 3 5.07 -8.83 -13.09
C ARG A 3 4.04 -8.09 -12.24
N GLY A 4 4.39 -7.77 -11.00
CA GLY A 4 3.55 -7.02 -10.09
C GLY A 4 4.37 -6.06 -9.23
N THR A 5 3.76 -4.94 -8.86
CA THR A 5 4.35 -3.95 -7.95
C THR A 5 3.52 -3.87 -6.68
N LEU A 6 4.16 -3.88 -5.51
CA LEU A 6 3.58 -3.35 -4.28
C LEU A 6 4.02 -1.89 -4.12
N TYR A 7 3.10 -1.01 -3.77
CA TYR A 7 3.39 0.40 -3.54
C TYR A 7 2.73 0.90 -2.25
N VAL A 8 3.40 1.86 -1.62
CA VAL A 8 2.90 2.55 -0.43
C VAL A 8 2.70 4.02 -0.75
N LEU A 9 1.48 4.51 -0.53
CA LEU A 9 1.17 5.94 -0.62
C LEU A 9 1.02 6.51 0.78
N ARG A 10 1.43 7.76 1.02
CA ARG A 10 1.19 8.46 2.28
C ARG A 10 0.35 9.70 2.00
N ALA A 11 -0.72 9.90 2.77
CA ALA A 11 -1.57 11.08 2.61
C ALA A 11 -0.80 12.36 2.98
N VAL A 12 -1.10 13.44 2.27
CA VAL A 12 -0.52 14.78 2.47
C VAL A 12 -1.66 15.73 2.83
N GLY A 13 -1.50 16.47 3.93
CA GLY A 13 -2.49 17.44 4.39
C GLY A 13 -3.81 16.83 4.89
N TYR A 14 -3.86 15.51 5.11
CA TYR A 14 -4.97 14.85 5.78
C TYR A 14 -4.80 14.96 7.30
N GLU A 15 -5.91 15.04 8.04
CA GLU A 15 -5.90 15.26 9.50
C GLU A 15 -5.16 14.14 10.26
N ASN A 16 -5.22 12.92 9.73
CA ASN A 16 -4.50 11.77 10.25
C ASN A 16 -3.33 11.38 9.35
N ASP A 17 -2.21 10.96 9.96
CA ASP A 17 -1.11 10.35 9.22
C ASP A 17 -1.51 8.93 8.82
N ILE A 18 -1.76 8.72 7.52
CA ILE A 18 -2.27 7.46 6.97
C ILE A 18 -1.48 7.04 5.74
N ILE A 19 -1.38 5.74 5.55
CA ILE A 19 -0.75 5.12 4.40
C ILE A 19 -1.70 4.17 3.67
N LYS A 20 -1.59 4.14 2.35
CA LYS A 20 -2.24 3.15 1.49
C LYS A 20 -1.27 2.04 1.14
N ILE A 21 -1.70 0.79 1.22
CA ILE A 21 -0.93 -0.36 0.75
C ILE A 21 -1.65 -0.98 -0.45
N GLY A 22 -1.09 -0.78 -1.65
CA GLY A 22 -1.69 -1.21 -2.91
C GLY A 22 -0.79 -2.10 -3.75
N ILE A 23 -1.39 -2.84 -4.69
CA ILE A 23 -0.66 -3.61 -5.71
C ILE A 23 -1.18 -3.31 -7.10
N SER A 24 -0.33 -3.43 -8.12
CA SER A 24 -0.74 -3.31 -9.52
C SER A 24 0.32 -3.86 -10.46
N ASN A 25 -0.09 -4.32 -11.65
CA ASN A 25 0.83 -4.62 -12.75
C ASN A 25 1.27 -3.34 -13.51
N ASP A 26 0.60 -2.20 -13.26
CA ASP A 26 0.93 -0.87 -13.78
C ASP A 26 0.62 0.17 -12.69
N HIS A 27 1.47 0.20 -11.66
CA HIS A 27 1.26 1.07 -10.49
C HIS A 27 1.29 2.56 -10.87
N LYS A 28 2.08 2.96 -11.87
CA LYS A 28 2.14 4.35 -12.34
C LYS A 28 0.80 4.81 -12.89
N ARG A 29 0.14 3.99 -13.72
CA ARG A 29 -1.21 4.27 -14.20
C ARG A 29 -2.23 4.23 -13.06
N ARG A 30 -2.16 3.25 -12.16
CA ARG A 30 -3.09 3.16 -11.01
C ARG A 30 -3.00 4.39 -10.10
N ILE A 31 -1.80 4.85 -9.77
CA ILE A 31 -1.54 6.05 -8.96
C ILE A 31 -2.11 7.29 -9.66
N ARG A 32 -1.88 7.45 -10.97
CA ARG A 32 -2.48 8.55 -11.74
C ARG A 32 -4.01 8.53 -11.70
N THR A 33 -4.63 7.35 -11.77
CA THR A 33 -6.09 7.21 -11.64
C THR A 33 -6.56 7.58 -10.24
N LEU A 34 -5.88 7.10 -9.19
CA LEU A 34 -6.21 7.39 -7.80
C LEU A 34 -6.12 8.88 -7.47
N ARG A 35 -5.20 9.62 -8.12
CA ARG A 35 -5.07 11.08 -7.95
C ARG A 35 -6.26 11.87 -8.53
N LYS A 36 -7.12 11.28 -9.36
CA LYS A 36 -8.21 12.02 -9.99
C LYS A 36 -9.38 12.35 -9.06
N ASN A 37 -9.61 11.54 -8.03
CA ASN A 37 -10.76 11.71 -7.15
C ASN A 37 -10.54 11.18 -5.71
N PRO A 38 -9.40 11.43 -5.03
CA PRO A 38 -9.29 11.19 -3.60
C PRO A 38 -9.79 12.41 -2.81
N PRO A 39 -10.22 12.25 -1.56
CA PRO A 39 -10.55 13.37 -0.69
C PRO A 39 -9.32 14.16 -0.19
N PHE A 40 -8.10 13.75 -0.57
CA PHE A 40 -6.83 14.35 -0.16
C PHE A 40 -5.69 14.00 -1.12
N ASP A 41 -4.62 14.78 -1.12
CA ASP A 41 -3.40 14.48 -1.86
C ASP A 41 -2.56 13.39 -1.18
N PHE A 42 -1.65 12.78 -1.93
CA PHE A 42 -0.73 11.77 -1.41
C PHE A 42 0.56 11.70 -2.20
N ASP A 43 1.60 11.15 -1.59
CA ASP A 43 2.88 10.84 -2.21
C ASP A 43 3.14 9.34 -2.22
N CYS A 44 3.83 8.86 -3.26
CA CYS A 44 4.34 7.49 -3.29
C CYS A 44 5.64 7.45 -2.51
N VAL A 45 5.65 6.78 -1.35
CA VAL A 45 6.81 6.75 -0.45
C VAL A 45 7.64 5.49 -0.61
N GLU A 46 7.06 4.40 -1.11
CA GLU A 46 7.77 3.15 -1.41
C GLU A 46 7.15 2.46 -2.63
N SER A 47 7.97 1.74 -3.38
CA SER A 47 7.51 0.85 -4.45
C SER A 47 8.50 -0.30 -4.66
N PHE A 48 7.98 -1.53 -4.73
CA PHE A 48 8.77 -2.75 -4.89
C PHE A 48 8.24 -3.52 -6.10
N GLU A 49 9.07 -3.71 -7.13
CA GLU A 49 8.71 -4.43 -8.35
C GLU A 49 9.20 -5.88 -8.30
N PHE A 50 8.34 -6.82 -8.67
CA PHE A 50 8.63 -8.24 -8.71
C PHE A 50 8.22 -8.85 -10.04
N ASP A 51 8.93 -9.88 -10.48
CA ASP A 51 8.62 -10.60 -11.72
C ASP A 51 7.48 -11.60 -11.56
N ASP A 52 7.28 -12.11 -10.34
CA ASP A 52 6.09 -12.87 -9.96
C ASP A 52 5.11 -12.01 -9.15
N GLY A 53 3.97 -11.68 -9.75
CA GLY A 53 2.88 -10.93 -9.13
C GLY A 53 2.23 -11.63 -7.93
N ASN A 54 2.51 -12.91 -7.68
CA ASN A 54 2.11 -13.57 -6.43
C ASN A 54 2.84 -13.00 -5.21
N ILE A 55 4.10 -12.56 -5.37
CA ILE A 55 4.90 -11.97 -4.28
C ILE A 55 4.22 -10.73 -3.69
N PRO A 56 3.92 -9.66 -4.47
CA PRO A 56 3.25 -8.49 -3.93
C PRO A 56 1.83 -8.78 -3.45
N PHE A 57 1.14 -9.79 -4.01
CA PHE A 57 -0.18 -10.22 -3.54
C PHE A 57 -0.13 -10.78 -2.11
N VAL A 58 0.84 -11.66 -1.82
CA VAL A 58 1.05 -12.21 -0.47
C VAL A 58 1.48 -11.10 0.48
N MET A 59 2.46 -10.28 0.10
CA MET A 59 2.93 -9.17 0.92
C MET A 59 1.81 -8.19 1.30
N LYS A 60 0.94 -7.84 0.34
CA LYS A 60 -0.22 -6.98 0.62
C LYS A 60 -1.16 -7.65 1.62
N SER A 61 -1.44 -8.94 1.44
CA SER A 61 -2.34 -9.70 2.31
C SER A 61 -1.81 -9.76 3.75
N ASP A 62 -0.50 -9.98 3.92
CA ASP A 62 0.15 -10.00 5.23
C ASP A 62 0.16 -8.61 5.89
N ALA A 63 0.46 -7.55 5.13
CA ALA A 63 0.44 -6.19 5.64
C ALA A 63 -0.98 -5.73 6.04
N HIS A 64 -2.00 -6.08 5.24
CA HIS A 64 -3.40 -5.82 5.56
C HIS A 64 -3.86 -6.60 6.80
N ARG A 65 -3.44 -7.86 6.95
CA ARG A 65 -3.72 -8.65 8.15
C ARG A 65 -3.09 -8.01 9.39
N TYR A 66 -1.80 -7.67 9.33
CA TYR A 66 -1.11 -6.99 10.42
C TYR A 66 -1.84 -5.69 10.80
N ALA A 67 -2.22 -4.87 9.82
CA ALA A 67 -2.91 -3.61 10.08
C ALA A 67 -4.24 -3.81 10.81
N LYS A 68 -5.01 -4.84 10.44
CA LYS A 68 -6.26 -5.21 11.13
C LYS A 68 -6.03 -5.71 12.54
N GLU A 69 -5.07 -6.62 12.73
CA GLU A 69 -4.71 -7.16 14.05
C GLU A 69 -4.24 -6.06 15.01
N ASN A 70 -3.62 -5.00 14.47
CA ASN A 70 -3.13 -3.85 15.23
C ASN A 70 -4.10 -2.64 15.21
N GLN A 71 -5.35 -2.81 14.78
CA GLN A 71 -6.39 -1.77 14.80
C GLN A 71 -5.99 -0.46 14.10
N LEU A 72 -5.25 -0.59 12.99
CA LEU A 72 -4.79 0.53 12.17
C LEU A 72 -5.82 0.93 11.09
N GLU A 73 -7.00 0.34 11.06
CA GLU A 73 -8.05 0.70 10.10
C GLU A 73 -8.47 2.18 10.26
N VAL A 74 -8.80 2.81 9.12
CA VAL A 74 -9.22 4.21 9.05
C VAL A 74 -10.65 4.24 8.52
N GLU A 75 -11.50 4.99 9.21
CA GLU A 75 -12.85 5.27 8.75
C GLU A 75 -12.85 6.58 7.95
N PHE A 76 -13.49 6.54 6.78
CA PHE A 76 -13.70 7.73 5.97
C PHE A 76 -15.18 8.13 6.03
N PRO A 77 -15.50 9.43 6.02
CA PRO A 77 -16.89 9.90 6.01
C PRO A 77 -17.62 9.51 4.71
N GLU A 78 -16.88 9.33 3.62
CA GLU A 78 -17.40 8.93 2.31
C GLU A 78 -16.58 7.76 1.74
N ILE A 79 -17.26 6.86 1.02
CA ILE A 79 -16.63 5.71 0.34
C ILE A 79 -16.11 6.16 -1.03
N PHE A 80 -14.83 5.91 -1.29
CA PHE A 80 -14.18 6.16 -2.58
C PHE A 80 -13.36 4.94 -3.05
N ASP A 81 -12.97 4.92 -4.33
CA ASP A 81 -12.21 3.79 -4.89
C ASP A 81 -10.90 3.55 -4.10
N GLY A 82 -10.77 2.35 -3.54
CA GLY A 82 -9.62 1.93 -2.77
C GLY A 82 -9.56 2.46 -1.32
N TYR A 83 -10.68 2.96 -0.77
CA TYR A 83 -10.75 3.45 0.63
C TYR A 83 -10.30 2.40 1.67
N SER A 84 -10.64 1.12 1.47
CA SER A 84 -10.33 0.02 2.40
C SER A 84 -8.86 -0.40 2.42
N GLU A 85 -8.01 0.24 1.62
CA GLU A 85 -6.58 -0.05 1.56
C GLU A 85 -5.74 0.99 2.33
N TRP A 86 -6.40 1.95 3.00
CA TRP A 86 -5.76 2.97 3.83
C TRP A 86 -5.80 2.59 5.31
N PHE A 87 -4.67 2.81 5.98
CA PHE A 87 -4.44 2.48 7.38
C PHE A 87 -3.70 3.63 8.06
N ARG A 88 -3.84 3.76 9.38
CA ARG A 88 -3.02 4.65 10.20
C ARG A 88 -1.55 4.30 10.01
N PHE A 89 -0.74 5.34 9.87
CA PHE A 89 0.70 5.17 9.75
C PHE A 89 1.25 4.50 11.03
N SER A 90 2.08 3.49 10.83
CA SER A 90 2.86 2.84 11.87
C SER A 90 4.23 2.54 11.28
N SER A 91 5.30 2.87 12.02
CA SER A 91 6.67 2.50 11.65
C SER A 91 6.80 1.00 11.45
N ASP A 92 6.16 0.21 12.33
CA ASP A 92 6.26 -1.24 12.34
C ASP A 92 5.59 -1.86 11.12
N LEU A 93 4.46 -1.30 10.68
CA LEU A 93 3.80 -1.71 9.44
C LEU A 93 4.68 -1.40 8.21
N LEU A 94 5.30 -0.23 8.18
CA LEU A 94 6.20 0.13 7.07
C LEU A 94 7.46 -0.75 7.04
N ASP A 95 8.03 -1.02 8.21
CA ASP A 95 9.20 -1.89 8.35
C ASP A 95 8.89 -3.34 8.01
N LEU A 96 7.70 -3.84 8.36
CA LEU A 96 7.19 -5.14 7.90
C LEU A 96 7.21 -5.23 6.37
N ILE A 97 6.67 -4.22 5.68
CA ILE A 97 6.64 -4.18 4.21
C ILE A 97 8.06 -4.19 3.63
N ARG A 98 8.94 -3.34 4.15
CA ARG A 98 10.35 -3.24 3.71
C ARG A 98 11.13 -4.53 3.94
N ASN A 99 10.95 -5.16 5.09
CA ASN A 99 11.62 -6.42 5.42
C ASN A 99 11.12 -7.57 4.55
N SER A 100 9.81 -7.65 4.30
CA SER A 100 9.24 -8.63 3.37
C SER A 100 9.77 -8.46 1.96
N ALA A 101 9.96 -7.22 1.49
CA ALA A 101 10.55 -6.95 0.19
C ALA A 101 12.00 -7.44 0.10
N ARG A 102 12.84 -7.14 1.10
CA ARG A 102 14.24 -7.64 1.14
C ARG A 102 14.31 -9.16 1.14
N VAL A 103 13.46 -9.83 1.92
CA VAL A 103 13.44 -11.30 1.96
C VAL A 103 13.07 -11.87 0.60
N ALA A 104 12.07 -11.31 -0.06
CA ALA A 104 11.66 -11.73 -1.40
C ALA A 104 12.80 -11.61 -2.42
N GLU A 105 13.55 -10.50 -2.40
CA GLU A 105 14.72 -10.28 -3.27
C GLU A 105 15.84 -11.30 -3.04
N LEU A 106 16.05 -11.76 -1.80
CA LEU A 106 17.07 -12.77 -1.49
C LEU A 106 16.69 -14.19 -1.94
N THR A 107 15.41 -14.43 -2.20
CA THR A 107 14.85 -15.74 -2.56
C THR A 107 14.42 -15.87 -4.02
N ALA A 108 14.47 -14.77 -4.77
CA ALA A 108 14.17 -14.69 -6.20
C ALA A 108 15.40 -15.02 -7.05
#